data_AF-A0A2D1SPV3-F1
#
_entry.id   AF-A0A2D1SPV3-F1
#
_cell.length_a   1.000
_cell.length_b   1.000
_cell.length_c   1.000
_cell.angle_alpha   90.00
_cell.angle_beta   90.00
_cell.angle_gamma   90.00
#
_symmetry.space_group_name_H-M   'P 1'
#
loop_
_entity.id
_entity.type
_entity.pdbx_description
1 polymer ?
#
loop_
_entity_poly.entity_id
_entity_poly.type
_entity_poly.pdbx_seq_one_letter_code
_entity_poly.pdbx_strand_id
1 'polypeptide(L)'
;MKEIPNISDAMAIIPYTAEYGEQYSIVVQDDELIKVPLKNSKILDYQLRLIGSSMKGAKDAAKLVLGSASMYPIVAKLHPKIEIWFPTESIRNTMTCVFLSLHRIKDMEYYTDTSTIVYGYGANDVVVPVPHNKLR
;
A
#
# COMPACT_ATOMS: atom_id res chain seq x y z
N MET A 1 -17.06 -11.45 10.92
CA MET A 1 -16.01 -10.91 10.02
C MET A 1 -14.81 -10.60 10.89
N LYS A 2 -13.58 -11.03 10.51
CA LYS A 2 -12.38 -10.44 11.14
C LYS A 2 -12.39 -8.95 10.78
N GLU A 3 -12.23 -8.10 11.78
CA GLU A 3 -12.16 -6.65 11.60
C GLU A 3 -10.97 -6.31 10.69
N ILE A 4 -11.22 -5.54 9.63
CA ILE A 4 -10.14 -5.02 8.78
C ILE A 4 -9.54 -3.86 9.55
N PRO A 5 -8.22 -3.84 9.81
CA PRO A 5 -7.62 -2.78 10.60
C PRO A 5 -7.81 -1.43 9.91
N ASN A 6 -7.99 -0.37 10.70
CA ASN A 6 -7.84 0.97 10.19
C ASN A 6 -6.39 1.16 9.73
N ILE A 7 -6.20 1.65 8.50
CA ILE A 7 -4.87 1.82 7.90
C ILE A 7 -4.31 3.23 8.09
N SER A 8 -4.96 4.10 8.87
CA SER A 8 -4.58 5.52 8.99
C SER A 8 -3.13 5.72 9.44
N ASP A 9 -2.66 4.82 10.31
CA ASP A 9 -1.30 4.85 10.85
C ASP A 9 -0.37 3.84 10.16
N ALA A 10 -0.86 3.13 9.13
CA ALA A 10 -0.07 2.15 8.41
C ALA A 10 0.90 2.82 7.42
N MET A 11 2.16 2.38 7.45
CA MET A 11 3.17 2.78 6.46
C MET A 11 3.02 1.99 5.16
N ALA A 12 2.71 0.69 5.25
CA ALA A 12 2.69 -0.18 4.08
C ALA A 12 1.60 -1.25 4.16
N ILE A 13 1.19 -1.73 2.99
CA ILE A 13 0.40 -2.95 2.83
C ILE A 13 1.17 -3.87 1.89
N ILE A 14 1.67 -4.98 2.42
CA ILE A 14 2.58 -5.91 1.73
C ILE A 14 1.81 -7.18 1.37
N PRO A 15 1.89 -7.67 0.12
CA PRO A 15 1.28 -8.95 -0.22
C PRO A 15 2.04 -10.10 0.47
N TYR A 16 1.31 -11.09 0.96
CA TYR A 16 1.89 -12.30 1.55
C TYR A 16 1.17 -13.52 1.01
N THR A 17 1.94 -14.48 0.51
CA THR A 17 1.41 -15.77 0.05
C THR A 17 1.80 -16.84 1.06
N ALA A 18 0.79 -17.52 1.61
CA ALA A 18 1.02 -18.65 2.51
C ALA A 18 1.51 -19.89 1.73
N GLU A 19 1.93 -20.92 2.48
CA GLU A 19 2.51 -22.15 1.93
C GLU A 19 1.59 -22.85 0.90
N TYR A 20 0.27 -22.82 1.10
CA TYR A 20 -0.70 -23.44 0.20
C TYR A 20 -1.26 -22.47 -0.85
N GLY A 21 -0.63 -21.31 -1.04
CA GLY A 21 -0.97 -20.33 -2.08
C GLY A 21 -2.08 -19.34 -1.70
N GLU A 22 -2.60 -19.38 -0.46
CA GLU A 22 -3.58 -18.39 -0.01
C GLU A 22 -2.95 -17.01 0.10
N GLN A 23 -3.67 -16.01 -0.41
CA GLN A 23 -3.20 -14.64 -0.44
C GLN A 23 -3.71 -13.86 0.78
N TYR A 24 -2.78 -13.28 1.50
CA TYR A 24 -2.99 -12.36 2.61
C TYR A 24 -2.31 -11.02 2.29
N SER A 25 -2.52 -10.08 3.19
CA SER A 25 -1.74 -8.86 3.30
C SER A 25 -1.16 -8.76 4.70
N ILE A 26 0.01 -8.14 4.79
CA ILE A 26 0.56 -7.62 6.04
C ILE A 26 0.38 -6.11 6.01
N VAL A 27 -0.42 -5.57 6.93
CA VAL A 27 -0.52 -4.13 7.18
C VAL A 27 0.57 -3.78 8.18
N VAL A 28 1.49 -2.91 7.78
CA VAL A 28 2.63 -2.47 8.58
C VAL A 28 2.25 -1.16 9.26
N GLN A 29 1.94 -1.21 10.55
CA GLN A 29 1.73 -0.04 11.39
C GLN A 29 2.99 0.31 12.18
N ASP A 30 2.95 1.35 13.01
CA ASP A 30 4.14 1.86 13.69
C ASP A 30 4.84 0.78 14.53
N ASP A 31 4.07 0.04 15.34
CA ASP A 31 4.61 -0.94 16.29
C ASP A 31 4.09 -2.36 16.06
N GLU A 32 3.28 -2.58 15.01
CA GLU A 32 2.68 -3.89 14.74
C GLU A 32 2.59 -4.27 13.27
N LEU A 33 2.63 -5.59 13.04
CA LEU A 33 2.42 -6.22 11.74
C LEU A 33 1.10 -7.02 11.79
N ILE A 34 0.08 -6.54 11.09
CA ILE A 34 -1.26 -7.14 11.12
C ILE A 34 -1.48 -7.98 9.87
N LYS A 35 -1.63 -9.30 10.04
CA LYS A 35 -1.99 -10.22 8.95
C LYS A 35 -3.49 -10.20 8.67
N VAL A 36 -3.86 -9.82 7.46
CA VAL A 36 -5.25 -9.68 7.01
C VAL A 36 -5.55 -10.72 5.91
N PRO A 37 -6.67 -11.47 5.99
CA PRO A 37 -7.05 -12.47 4.98
C PRO A 37 -7.69 -11.84 3.74
N LEU A 38 -7.07 -10.78 3.21
CA LEU A 38 -7.49 -10.04 2.03
C LEU A 38 -6.26 -9.67 1.21
N LYS A 39 -6.45 -9.36 -0.08
CA LYS A 39 -5.41 -8.77 -0.91
C LYS A 39 -5.29 -7.27 -0.62
N ASN A 40 -4.12 -6.68 -0.90
CA ASN A 40 -3.85 -5.26 -0.63
C ASN A 40 -4.94 -4.33 -1.19
N SER A 41 -5.35 -4.57 -2.44
CA SER A 41 -6.38 -3.75 -3.10
C SER A 41 -7.78 -3.86 -2.46
N LYS A 42 -8.10 -4.98 -1.80
CA LYS A 42 -9.37 -5.17 -1.10
C LYS A 42 -9.39 -4.45 0.25
N ILE A 43 -8.24 -4.34 0.91
CA ILE A 43 -8.08 -3.53 2.12
C ILE A 43 -8.32 -2.05 1.78
N LEU A 44 -7.64 -1.53 0.75
CA LEU A 44 -7.85 -0.15 0.29
C LEU A 44 -9.29 0.11 -0.19
N ASP A 45 -9.89 -0.81 -0.97
CA ASP A 45 -11.28 -0.67 -1.40
C ASP A 45 -12.26 -0.60 -0.21
N TYR A 46 -12.01 -1.39 0.84
CA TYR A 46 -12.81 -1.34 2.07
C TYR A 46 -12.71 0.03 2.74
N GLN A 47 -11.49 0.56 2.89
CA GLN A 47 -11.25 1.87 3.51
C GLN A 47 -11.89 3.01 2.71
N LEU A 48 -11.84 2.94 1.37
CA LEU A 48 -12.53 3.88 0.50
C LEU A 48 -14.06 3.80 0.64
N ARG A 49 -14.64 2.61 0.83
CA ARG A 49 -16.09 2.46 1.01
C ARG A 49 -16.61 3.09 2.29
N LEU A 50 -15.81 3.11 3.36
CA LEU A 50 -16.18 3.77 4.62
C LEU A 50 -16.45 5.27 4.45
N ILE A 51 -15.93 5.88 3.38
CA ILE A 51 -16.06 7.30 3.08
C ILE A 51 -16.87 7.57 1.80
N GLY A 52 -17.67 6.60 1.35
CA GLY A 52 -18.50 6.74 0.16
C GLY A 52 -17.74 6.70 -1.17
N SER A 53 -16.51 6.21 -1.18
CA SER A 53 -15.66 6.06 -2.37
C SER A 53 -15.48 4.58 -2.75
N SER A 54 -14.66 4.30 -3.77
CA SER A 54 -14.25 2.95 -4.16
C SER A 54 -12.92 2.94 -4.88
N MET A 55 -12.25 1.79 -4.87
CA MET A 55 -10.99 1.59 -5.58
C MET A 55 -11.16 1.76 -7.10
N LYS A 56 -12.33 1.42 -7.65
CA LYS A 56 -12.65 1.65 -9.07
C LYS A 56 -12.69 3.16 -9.37
N GLY A 57 -13.50 3.91 -8.63
CA GLY A 57 -13.63 5.36 -8.81
C GLY A 57 -12.31 6.10 -8.61
N ALA A 58 -11.53 5.73 -7.57
CA ALA A 58 -10.21 6.31 -7.32
C ALA A 58 -9.24 6.07 -8.49
N LYS A 59 -9.20 4.86 -9.06
CA LYS A 59 -8.39 4.55 -10.24
C LYS A 59 -8.85 5.30 -11.48
N ASP A 60 -10.16 5.37 -11.72
CA ASP A 60 -10.72 6.05 -12.88
C ASP A 60 -10.40 7.56 -12.81
N ALA A 61 -10.52 8.17 -11.63
CA ALA A 61 -10.14 9.56 -11.38
C ALA A 61 -8.63 9.80 -11.56
N ALA A 62 -7.78 8.94 -10.97
CA ALA A 62 -6.33 9.05 -11.13
C ALA A 62 -5.90 8.91 -12.60
N LYS A 63 -6.54 8.00 -13.35
CA LYS A 63 -6.31 7.82 -14.80
C LYS A 63 -6.70 9.04 -15.61
N LEU A 64 -7.81 9.69 -15.26
CA LEU A 64 -8.24 10.93 -15.92
C LEU A 64 -7.19 12.04 -15.75
N VAL A 65 -6.59 12.14 -14.56
CA VAL A 65 -5.61 13.20 -14.23
C VAL A 65 -4.20 12.87 -14.75
N LEU A 66 -3.74 11.62 -14.58
CA LEU A 66 -2.35 11.21 -14.84
C LEU A 66 -2.15 10.53 -16.20
N GLY A 67 -3.22 10.27 -16.96
CA GLY A 67 -3.16 9.59 -18.24
C GLY A 67 -2.89 8.09 -18.12
N SER A 68 -2.13 7.51 -19.06
CA SER A 68 -1.95 6.06 -19.22
C SER A 68 -0.91 5.44 -18.28
N ALA A 69 -0.97 5.72 -16.98
CA ALA A 69 -0.13 5.05 -15.99
C ALA A 69 -0.69 3.66 -15.60
N SER A 70 0.12 2.80 -14.97
CA SER A 70 -0.35 1.54 -14.37
C SER A 70 -0.24 1.55 -12.84
N MET A 71 0.51 2.52 -12.31
CA MET A 71 0.84 2.72 -10.89
C MET A 71 0.10 3.95 -10.37
N TYR A 72 -1.23 3.90 -10.38
CA TYR A 72 -2.02 5.05 -9.94
C TYR A 72 -1.98 5.20 -8.42
N PRO A 73 -1.65 6.40 -7.89
CA PRO A 73 -1.86 6.69 -6.48
C PRO A 73 -3.35 6.60 -6.15
N ILE A 74 -3.64 6.10 -4.96
CA ILE A 74 -4.99 6.00 -4.41
C ILE A 74 -5.10 7.02 -3.30
N VAL A 75 -5.91 8.06 -3.53
CA VAL A 75 -6.22 9.07 -2.53
C VAL A 75 -7.39 8.60 -1.68
N ALA A 76 -7.17 8.43 -0.39
CA ALA A 76 -8.18 8.08 0.60
C ALA A 76 -8.27 9.21 1.64
N LYS A 77 -9.49 9.66 1.97
CA LYS A 77 -9.71 10.65 3.04
C LYS A 77 -10.08 9.90 4.32
N LEU A 78 -9.09 9.36 5.02
CA LEU A 78 -9.32 8.71 6.31
C LEU A 78 -9.27 9.80 7.39
N HIS A 79 -10.45 10.14 7.91
CA HIS A 79 -10.73 11.23 8.84
C HIS A 79 -9.60 11.49 9.87
N PRO A 80 -9.08 12.72 10.06
CA PRO A 80 -9.25 13.96 9.27
C PRO A 80 -8.16 14.15 8.20
N LYS A 81 -7.32 13.13 7.93
CA LYS A 81 -6.15 13.25 7.05
C LYS A 81 -6.50 12.85 5.61
N ILE A 82 -5.86 13.52 4.65
CA ILE A 82 -5.78 13.01 3.29
C ILE A 82 -4.59 12.08 3.26
N GLU A 83 -4.82 10.85 2.85
CA GLU A 83 -3.78 9.84 2.67
C GLU A 83 -3.64 9.50 1.21
N ILE A 84 -2.39 9.45 0.76
CA ILE A 84 -2.07 9.04 -0.61
C ILE A 84 -1.27 7.75 -0.54
N TRP A 85 -1.84 6.71 -1.13
CA TRP A 85 -1.28 5.36 -1.17
C TRP A 85 -0.71 5.08 -2.56
N PHE A 86 0.60 4.84 -2.65
CA PHE A 86 1.30 4.59 -3.90
C PHE A 86 1.58 3.10 -4.06
N PRO A 87 1.17 2.48 -5.17
CA PRO A 87 1.60 1.15 -5.49
C PRO A 87 3.06 1.19 -6.00
N THR A 88 3.89 0.24 -5.57
CA THR A 88 5.29 0.14 -5.99
C THR A 88 5.45 -0.37 -7.43
N GLU A 89 4.40 -0.97 -7.98
CA GLU A 89 4.32 -1.47 -9.36
C GLU A 89 2.85 -1.54 -9.80
N SER A 90 2.57 -2.14 -10.96
CA SER A 90 1.19 -2.34 -11.42
C SER A 90 0.32 -2.99 -10.35
N ILE A 91 -0.84 -2.38 -10.05
CA ILE A 91 -1.81 -2.91 -9.05
C ILE A 91 -2.34 -4.32 -9.45
N ARG A 92 -2.14 -4.72 -10.71
CA ARG A 92 -2.47 -6.08 -11.19
C ARG A 92 -1.51 -7.14 -10.66
N ASN A 93 -0.29 -6.77 -10.25
CA ASN A 93 0.74 -7.67 -9.75
C ASN A 93 0.48 -7.99 -8.27
N THR A 94 -0.57 -8.78 -8.01
CA THR A 94 -1.08 -9.02 -6.65
C THR A 94 -0.10 -9.70 -5.68
N MET A 95 1.03 -10.22 -6.17
CA MET A 95 1.99 -10.98 -5.38
C MET A 95 3.20 -10.18 -4.92
N THR A 96 3.46 -9.04 -5.55
CA THR A 96 4.68 -8.24 -5.33
C THR A 96 4.37 -6.77 -5.13
N CYS A 97 3.21 -6.30 -5.61
CA CYS A 97 2.79 -4.91 -5.48
C CYS A 97 2.52 -4.52 -4.02
N VAL A 98 3.45 -3.78 -3.43
CA VAL A 98 3.31 -3.15 -2.12
C VAL A 98 2.59 -1.82 -2.31
N PHE A 99 1.73 -1.45 -1.37
CA PHE A 99 1.21 -0.09 -1.27
C PHE A 99 1.93 0.64 -0.14
N LEU A 100 2.47 1.82 -0.42
CA LEU A 100 3.16 2.68 0.54
C LEU A 100 2.33 3.93 0.82
N SER A 101 2.21 4.31 2.09
CA SER A 101 1.55 5.55 2.50
C SER A 101 2.54 6.70 2.46
N LEU A 102 2.35 7.65 1.54
CA LEU A 102 3.30 8.75 1.30
C LEU A 102 3.63 9.55 2.56
N HIS A 103 2.63 9.78 3.41
CA HIS A 103 2.78 10.61 4.60
C HIS A 103 3.46 9.89 5.77
N ARG A 104 3.69 8.57 5.64
CA ARG A 104 4.26 7.71 6.68
C ARG A 104 5.68 7.28 6.36
N ILE A 105 6.15 7.59 5.16
CA ILE A 105 7.54 7.36 4.74
C ILE A 105 8.40 8.52 5.23
N LYS A 106 9.49 8.18 5.91
CA LYS A 106 10.50 9.11 6.41
C LYS A 106 11.68 9.22 5.45
N ASP A 107 12.19 8.08 4.97
CA ASP A 107 13.34 8.02 4.07
C ASP A 107 13.35 6.69 3.29
N MET A 108 14.23 6.59 2.30
CA MET A 108 14.47 5.37 1.52
C MET A 108 15.96 5.18 1.25
N GLU A 109 16.43 3.94 1.36
CA GLU A 109 17.83 3.59 1.11
C GLU A 109 17.95 2.39 0.16
N TYR A 110 19.02 2.40 -0.63
CA TYR A 110 19.41 1.25 -1.45
C TYR A 110 19.61 0.00 -0.57
N TYR A 111 18.97 -1.11 -0.95
CA TYR A 111 19.21 -2.41 -0.32
C TYR A 111 19.94 -3.36 -1.28
N THR A 112 19.36 -3.56 -2.46
CA THR A 112 19.95 -4.33 -3.56
C THR A 112 19.58 -3.69 -4.90
N ASP A 113 20.13 -4.22 -5.99
CA ASP A 113 19.78 -3.78 -7.35
C ASP A 113 18.29 -3.95 -7.68
N THR A 114 17.57 -4.78 -6.92
CA THR A 114 16.15 -5.11 -7.13
C THR A 114 15.26 -4.68 -5.98
N SER A 115 15.80 -4.11 -4.90
CA SER A 115 15.02 -3.80 -3.70
C SER A 115 15.52 -2.58 -2.93
N THR A 116 14.62 -1.99 -2.15
CA THR A 116 14.83 -0.74 -1.41
C THR A 116 14.32 -0.90 0.01
N ILE A 117 15.05 -0.37 1.00
CA ILE A 117 14.53 -0.22 2.36
C ILE A 117 13.73 1.08 2.41
N VAL A 118 12.50 1.02 2.89
CA VAL A 118 11.64 2.17 3.14
C VAL A 118 11.51 2.32 4.66
N TYR A 119 11.98 3.46 5.15
CA TYR A 119 11.95 3.81 6.57
C TYR A 119 10.65 4.53 6.91
N GLY A 120 9.99 4.05 7.95
CA GLY A 120 8.78 4.68 8.49
C GLY A 120 9.08 5.75 9.52
N TYR A 121 8.03 6.42 10.00
CA TYR A 121 8.11 7.18 11.26
C TYR A 121 7.93 6.29 12.50
N GLY A 122 7.38 5.09 12.35
CA GLY A 122 7.24 4.10 13.41
C GLY A 122 8.50 3.25 13.62
N ALA A 123 8.37 2.18 14.40
CA ALA A 123 9.46 1.23 14.67
C ALA A 123 9.70 0.22 13.55
N ASN A 124 8.75 0.07 12.62
CA ASN A 124 8.84 -0.88 11.51
C ASN A 124 9.35 -0.24 10.22
N ASP A 125 10.37 -0.87 9.64
CA ASP A 125 10.86 -0.61 8.28
C ASP A 125 10.44 -1.73 7.33
N VAL A 126 10.39 -1.44 6.03
CA VAL A 126 9.99 -2.45 5.03
C VAL A 126 10.95 -2.52 3.86
N VAL A 127 11.30 -3.73 3.45
CA VAL A 127 12.01 -3.97 2.19
C VAL A 127 10.98 -4.17 1.10
N VAL A 128 10.99 -3.30 0.09
CA VAL A 128 10.11 -3.41 -1.07
C VAL A 128 10.88 -3.95 -2.28
N PRO A 129 10.26 -4.81 -3.12
CA PRO A 129 10.91 -5.45 -4.26
C PRO A 129 10.99 -4.51 -5.48
N VAL A 130 11.44 -3.28 -5.25
CA VAL A 130 11.62 -2.26 -6.29
C VAL A 130 12.99 -1.60 -6.14
N PRO A 131 13.75 -1.41 -7.24
CA PRO A 131 15.01 -0.68 -7.22
C PRO A 131 14.86 0.77 -6.73
N HIS A 132 15.84 1.24 -5.96
CA HIS A 132 15.79 2.55 -5.30
C HIS A 132 15.61 3.73 -6.27
N ASN A 133 16.21 3.65 -7.46
CA ASN A 133 16.07 4.69 -8.50
C ASN A 133 14.67 4.77 -9.14
N LYS A 134 13.80 3.79 -8.92
CA LYS A 134 12.40 3.81 -9.40
C LYS A 134 11.41 4.38 -8.39
N LEU A 135 11.86 4.61 -7.14
CA LEU A 135 11.05 5.19 -6.06
C LEU A 135 11.35 6.68 -5.81
N ARG A 136 12.36 7.24 -6.50
CA ARG A 136 12.71 8.66 -6.47
C ARG A 136 12.09 9.43 -7.63
#